data_AF-A0AAV1KWP4-F1
#
_entry.id   AF-A0AAV1KWP4-F1
#
_cell.length_a   1.000
_cell.length_b   1.000
_cell.length_c   1.000
_cell.angle_alpha   90.00
_cell.angle_beta   90.00
_cell.angle_gamma   90.00
#
_symmetry.space_group_name_H-M   'P 1'
#
loop_
_entity.id
_entity.type
_entity.pdbx_description
1 polymer ?
#
loop_
_entity_poly.entity_id
_entity_poly.type
_entity_poly.pdbx_seq_one_letter_code
_entity_poly.pdbx_strand_id
1 'polypeptide(L)'
;MVISKVKVPDVLQLYHSGSSGGHLGVKQTLLKIRERFYWVHCREDVEDWCRKCTRCAAVKGPQIRSRGALKLYNVGVPWERIAIDVAGPFPESESGNKYFMVVIDYFTKWPEVFAIPNQEASTVADKLVHEVFCRFGVPLEIHSDQGKNFESQIFQETCRVMSAHKTRTTSYHPQSDGMVERFNQTLERYLAKVVEKRQ
;
A
#
# COMPACT_ATOMS: atom_id res chain seq x y z
N MET A 1 12.96 -3.66 28.81
CA MET A 1 12.33 -3.73 30.16
C MET A 1 11.71 -5.10 30.36
N VAL A 2 12.01 -5.79 31.46
CA VAL A 2 11.33 -7.05 31.79
C VAL A 2 9.96 -6.72 32.40
N ILE A 3 8.90 -7.37 31.94
CA ILE A 3 7.53 -7.09 32.42
C ILE A 3 6.92 -8.30 33.14
N SER A 4 6.00 -8.03 34.07
CA SER A 4 5.23 -9.08 34.74
C SER A 4 4.19 -9.67 33.79
N LYS A 5 3.81 -10.94 34.04
CA LYS A 5 2.76 -11.64 33.25
C LYS A 5 1.43 -10.87 33.22
N VAL A 6 1.12 -10.10 34.27
CA VAL A 6 -0.11 -9.30 34.38
C VAL A 6 -0.16 -8.19 33.32
N LYS A 7 1.00 -7.67 32.88
CA LYS A 7 1.09 -6.60 31.89
C LYS A 7 1.23 -7.08 30.45
N VAL A 8 1.35 -8.39 30.23
CA VAL A 8 1.48 -8.97 28.89
C VAL A 8 0.27 -8.66 28.00
N PRO A 9 -0.99 -8.80 28.46
CA PRO A 9 -2.16 -8.45 27.64
C PRO A 9 -2.18 -6.98 27.22
N ASP A 10 -1.80 -6.05 28.12
CA ASP A 10 -1.75 -4.61 27.82
C ASP A 10 -0.74 -4.31 26.70
N VAL A 11 0.43 -4.95 26.74
CA VAL A 11 1.47 -4.80 25.72
C VAL A 11 1.02 -5.42 24.40
N LEU A 12 0.41 -6.61 24.42
CA LEU A 12 -0.11 -7.25 23.20
C LEU A 12 -1.24 -6.43 22.57
N GLN A 13 -2.14 -5.90 23.39
CA GLN A 13 -3.20 -5.00 22.94
C GLN A 13 -2.58 -3.76 22.29
N LEU A 14 -1.61 -3.10 22.92
CA LEU A 14 -0.99 -1.89 22.37
C LEU A 14 -0.22 -2.15 21.06
N TYR A 15 0.60 -3.19 21.00
CA TYR A 15 1.53 -3.45 19.89
C TYR A 15 0.96 -4.33 18.77
N HIS A 16 -0.21 -4.93 18.96
CA HIS A 16 -0.94 -5.63 17.89
C HIS A 16 -2.28 -4.96 17.58
N SER A 17 -3.17 -4.87 18.57
CA SER A 17 -4.59 -4.48 18.36
C SER A 17 -4.84 -2.98 18.45
N GLY A 18 -3.92 -2.20 19.01
CA GLY A 18 -4.02 -0.76 19.18
C GLY A 18 -3.63 -0.03 17.90
N SER A 19 -3.94 1.27 17.86
CA SER A 19 -3.67 2.12 16.70
C SER A 19 -2.20 2.14 16.29
N SER A 20 -1.27 2.04 17.24
CA SER A 20 0.19 1.94 16.99
C SER A 20 0.65 0.52 16.58
N GLY A 21 -0.15 -0.50 16.90
CA GLY A 21 0.10 -1.90 16.58
C GLY A 21 -0.28 -2.27 15.15
N GLY A 22 -1.40 -1.74 14.65
CA GLY A 22 -1.81 -1.85 13.24
C GLY A 22 -2.16 -3.26 12.77
N HIS A 23 -2.46 -4.21 13.68
CA HIS A 23 -2.79 -5.60 13.34
C HIS A 23 -1.74 -6.29 12.46
N LEU A 24 -0.47 -5.97 12.70
CA LEU A 24 0.67 -6.56 11.99
C LEU A 24 0.80 -8.06 12.30
N GLY A 25 1.47 -8.79 11.41
CA GLY A 25 1.73 -10.22 11.60
C GLY A 25 2.74 -10.48 12.72
N VAL A 26 2.73 -11.71 13.24
CA VAL A 26 3.56 -12.20 14.36
C VAL A 26 5.01 -11.68 14.32
N LYS A 27 5.70 -11.81 13.18
CA LYS A 27 7.09 -11.38 13.04
C LYS A 27 7.27 -9.88 13.35
N GLN A 28 6.41 -9.03 12.79
CA GLN A 28 6.52 -7.58 12.94
C GLN A 28 6.10 -7.13 14.34
N THR A 29 5.04 -7.73 14.89
CA THR A 29 4.63 -7.50 16.28
C THR A 29 5.74 -7.89 17.26
N LEU A 30 6.41 -9.03 17.04
CA LEU A 30 7.56 -9.44 17.85
C LEU A 30 8.73 -8.48 17.78
N LEU A 31 9.07 -7.99 16.59
CA LEU A 31 10.16 -7.02 16.41
C LEU A 31 9.89 -5.76 17.24
N LYS A 32 8.71 -5.15 17.08
CA LYS A 32 8.32 -3.94 17.83
C LYS A 32 8.32 -4.16 19.35
N ILE A 33 7.83 -5.31 19.81
CA ILE A 33 7.78 -5.63 21.25
C ILE A 33 9.19 -5.80 21.81
N ARG A 34 10.07 -6.52 21.11
CA ARG A 34 11.43 -6.85 21.58
C ARG A 34 12.36 -5.66 21.69
N GLU A 35 12.06 -4.56 21.00
CA GLU A 35 12.80 -3.30 21.16
C GLU A 35 12.67 -2.72 22.58
N ARG A 36 11.56 -3.00 23.28
CA ARG A 36 11.22 -2.31 24.55
C ARG A 36 10.91 -3.27 25.70
N PHE A 37 10.42 -4.47 25.40
CA PHE A 37 9.91 -5.41 26.40
C PHE A 37 10.50 -6.81 26.25
N TYR A 38 10.56 -7.50 27.38
CA TYR A 38 10.97 -8.90 27.46
C TYR A 38 10.15 -9.64 28.51
N TRP A 39 9.73 -10.86 28.19
CA TRP A 39 9.17 -11.83 29.15
C TRP A 39 9.33 -13.26 28.61
N VAL A 40 9.20 -14.25 29.49
CA VAL A 40 9.27 -15.67 29.14
C VAL A 40 8.04 -16.06 28.33
N HIS A 41 8.22 -16.82 27.24
CA HIS A 41 7.18 -17.20 26.28
C HIS A 41 6.57 -16.05 25.46
N CYS A 42 7.30 -14.94 25.31
CA CYS A 42 6.87 -13.79 24.52
C CYS A 42 6.49 -14.14 23.08
N ARG A 43 7.18 -15.09 22.45
CA ARG A 43 6.86 -15.50 21.07
C ARG A 43 5.52 -16.22 21.01
N GLU A 44 5.31 -17.18 21.90
CA GLU A 44 4.13 -18.02 21.99
C GLU A 44 2.89 -17.18 22.29
N ASP A 45 3.01 -16.22 23.23
CA ASP A 45 1.93 -15.28 23.56
C ASP A 45 1.56 -14.38 22.37
N VAL A 46 2.55 -13.88 21.61
CA VAL A 46 2.27 -13.07 20.39
C VAL A 46 1.63 -13.93 19.29
N GLU A 47 2.13 -15.14 19.08
CA GLU A 47 1.56 -16.08 18.10
C GLU A 47 0.10 -16.40 18.43
N ASP A 48 -0.21 -16.68 19.70
CA ASP A 48 -1.55 -16.97 20.16
C ASP A 48 -2.48 -15.76 20.06
N TRP A 49 -2.01 -14.57 20.46
CA TRP A 49 -2.76 -13.32 20.34
C TRP A 49 -3.12 -12.99 18.89
N CYS A 50 -2.14 -13.04 17.97
CA CYS A 50 -2.38 -12.80 16.55
C CYS A 50 -3.34 -13.84 15.94
N ARG A 51 -3.30 -15.10 16.40
CA ARG A 51 -4.20 -16.16 15.95
C ARG A 51 -5.64 -15.94 16.41
N LYS A 52 -5.84 -15.49 17.66
CA LYS A 52 -7.15 -15.22 18.26
C LYS A 52 -7.77 -13.89 17.84
N CYS A 53 -7.01 -13.01 17.17
CA CYS A 53 -7.51 -11.72 16.70
C CYS A 53 -8.58 -11.89 15.60
N THR A 54 -9.83 -11.57 15.94
CA THR A 54 -10.99 -11.68 15.04
C THR A 54 -10.88 -10.78 13.80
N ARG A 55 -10.35 -9.55 13.95
CA ARG A 55 -10.09 -8.64 12.82
C ARG A 55 -9.08 -9.22 11.83
N CYS A 56 -7.98 -9.78 12.34
CA CYS A 56 -6.98 -10.43 11.49
C CYS A 56 -7.53 -11.67 10.77
N ALA A 57 -8.37 -12.45 11.45
CA ALA A 57 -9.01 -13.64 10.87
C ALA A 57 -10.00 -13.27 9.76
N ALA A 58 -10.82 -12.23 9.97
CA ALA A 58 -11.83 -11.79 9.00
C ALA A 58 -11.24 -11.32 7.65
N VAL A 59 -10.00 -10.81 7.65
CA VAL A 59 -9.34 -10.29 6.43
C VAL A 59 -8.46 -11.34 5.74
N LYS A 60 -8.15 -12.46 6.40
CA LYS A 60 -7.32 -13.53 5.81
C LYS A 60 -8.11 -14.29 4.72
N GLY A 61 -7.93 -13.87 3.46
CA GLY A 61 -8.37 -14.63 2.29
C GLY A 61 -7.45 -15.81 1.94
N PRO A 62 -7.87 -16.68 1.00
CA PRO A 62 -7.06 -17.82 0.54
C PRO A 62 -5.72 -17.35 -0.05
N GLN A 63 -4.63 -18.06 0.31
CA GLN A 63 -3.30 -17.78 -0.22
C GLN A 63 -3.19 -18.30 -1.66
N ILE A 64 -3.50 -17.45 -2.64
CA ILE A 64 -3.25 -17.77 -4.04
C ILE A 64 -1.74 -17.64 -4.28
N ARG A 65 -1.06 -18.77 -4.50
CA ARG A 65 0.33 -18.80 -4.95
C ARG A 65 0.33 -18.79 -6.48
N SER A 66 0.38 -17.61 -7.11
CA SER A 66 0.67 -17.58 -8.55
C SER A 66 2.18 -17.82 -8.74
N ARG A 67 2.52 -18.90 -9.46
CA ARG A 67 3.88 -19.23 -9.90
C ARG A 67 3.98 -18.93 -11.39
N GLY A 68 3.91 -17.65 -11.75
CA GLY A 68 4.21 -17.20 -13.12
C GLY A 68 5.71 -17.00 -13.30
N ALA A 69 6.24 -17.36 -14.47
CA ALA A 69 7.64 -17.11 -14.82
C ALA A 69 7.92 -15.59 -14.86
N LEU A 70 9.00 -15.16 -14.21
CA LEU A 70 9.38 -13.76 -14.12
C LEU A 70 10.22 -13.34 -15.35
N LYS A 71 9.68 -12.57 -16.29
CA LYS A 71 10.44 -11.72 -17.24
C LYS A 71 10.75 -10.33 -16.67
N LEU A 72 12.01 -10.04 -16.36
CA LEU A 72 12.39 -8.70 -15.88
C LEU A 72 12.23 -7.67 -17.01
N TYR A 73 11.43 -6.63 -16.76
CA TYR A 73 11.58 -5.36 -17.48
C TYR A 73 12.68 -4.59 -16.76
N ASN A 74 13.85 -4.47 -17.39
CA ASN A 74 14.98 -3.78 -16.80
C ASN A 74 14.75 -2.27 -16.89
N VAL A 75 14.53 -1.65 -15.73
CA VAL A 75 14.64 -0.20 -15.55
C VAL A 75 16.06 0.05 -15.05
N GLY A 76 16.77 0.99 -15.67
CA GLY A 76 18.20 1.22 -15.45
C GLY A 76 18.50 2.21 -14.33
N VAL A 77 17.61 3.17 -14.07
CA VAL A 77 17.82 4.22 -13.06
C VAL A 77 16.57 4.53 -12.23
N PRO A 78 16.71 5.05 -10.98
CA PRO A 78 15.58 5.57 -10.21
C PRO A 78 14.76 6.56 -11.02
N TRP A 79 13.43 6.49 -10.89
CA TRP A 79 12.51 7.46 -11.49
C TRP A 79 12.45 7.47 -13.03
N GLU A 80 13.10 6.52 -13.68
CA GLU A 80 12.96 6.31 -15.12
C GLU A 80 11.53 5.91 -15.47
N ARG A 81 10.93 5.01 -14.68
CA ARG A 81 9.57 4.53 -14.87
C ARG A 81 8.84 4.42 -13.55
N ILE A 82 7.62 4.98 -13.52
CA ILE A 82 6.72 4.84 -12.37
C ILE A 82 5.46 4.06 -12.75
N ALA A 83 4.86 3.39 -11.78
CA ALA A 83 3.51 2.86 -11.88
C ALA A 83 2.54 3.74 -11.10
N ILE A 84 1.35 3.96 -11.64
CA ILE A 84 0.27 4.66 -10.94
C ILE A 84 -0.98 3.78 -10.95
N ASP A 85 -1.61 3.65 -9.80
CA ASP A 85 -2.89 2.96 -9.65
C ASP A 85 -3.78 3.70 -8.63
N VAL A 86 -5.09 3.55 -8.75
CA VAL A 86 -6.07 4.15 -7.84
C VAL A 86 -7.01 3.06 -7.34
N ALA A 87 -7.06 2.87 -6.02
CA ALA A 87 -7.92 1.88 -5.39
C ALA A 87 -9.07 2.53 -4.62
N GLY A 88 -10.20 1.81 -4.51
CA GLY A 88 -11.39 2.19 -3.77
C GLY A 88 -12.70 1.91 -4.54
N PRO A 89 -13.85 2.38 -4.06
CA PRO A 89 -14.02 3.29 -2.92
C PRO A 89 -13.87 2.58 -1.57
N PHE A 90 -13.28 3.28 -0.61
CA PHE A 90 -13.18 2.94 0.81
C PHE A 90 -14.19 3.77 1.62
N PRO A 91 -14.42 3.42 2.90
CA PRO A 91 -15.15 4.31 3.81
C PRO A 91 -14.56 5.72 3.79
N GLU A 92 -15.44 6.71 3.72
CA GLU A 92 -15.05 8.11 3.61
C GLU A 92 -14.31 8.56 4.88
N SER A 93 -13.13 9.18 4.69
CA SER A 93 -12.42 9.81 5.79
C SER A 93 -13.10 11.10 6.25
N GLU A 94 -12.72 11.62 7.41
CA GLU A 94 -13.20 12.94 7.90
C GLU A 94 -12.89 14.09 6.94
N SER A 95 -11.83 13.94 6.15
CA SER A 95 -11.41 14.88 5.12
C SER A 95 -12.10 14.65 3.76
N GLY A 96 -13.09 13.76 3.67
CA GLY A 96 -13.86 13.49 2.45
C GLY A 96 -13.16 12.58 1.43
N ASN A 97 -12.08 11.87 1.81
CA ASN A 97 -11.36 11.00 0.89
C ASN A 97 -11.97 9.60 0.85
N LYS A 98 -12.11 9.05 -0.36
CA LYS A 98 -12.72 7.73 -0.61
C LYS A 98 -11.79 6.78 -1.36
N TYR A 99 -10.68 7.29 -1.87
CA TYR A 99 -9.74 6.52 -2.67
C TYR A 99 -8.33 6.81 -2.20
N PHE A 100 -7.39 5.96 -2.59
CA PHE A 100 -5.99 6.30 -2.55
C PHE A 100 -5.35 6.09 -3.93
N MET A 101 -4.48 7.01 -4.31
CA MET A 101 -3.58 6.89 -5.45
C MET A 101 -2.24 6.36 -4.95
N VAL A 102 -1.74 5.30 -5.57
CA VAL A 102 -0.40 4.78 -5.31
C VAL A 102 0.49 5.11 -6.49
N VAL A 103 1.69 5.61 -6.19
CA VAL A 103 2.78 5.80 -7.15
C VAL A 103 3.95 4.95 -6.71
N ILE A 104 4.44 4.05 -7.57
CA ILE A 104 5.58 3.18 -7.25
C ILE A 104 6.68 3.34 -8.30
N ASP A 105 7.89 3.64 -7.87
CA ASP A 105 9.07 3.62 -8.74
C ASP A 105 9.48 2.19 -9.07
N TYR A 106 9.65 1.88 -10.37
CA TYR A 106 10.02 0.55 -10.81
C TYR A 106 11.45 0.18 -10.47
N PHE A 107 12.37 1.12 -10.27
CA PHE A 107 13.76 0.78 -9.97
C PHE A 107 13.94 0.49 -8.47
N THR A 108 13.66 1.48 -7.62
CA THR A 108 13.85 1.41 -6.16
C THR A 108 12.76 0.60 -5.44
N LYS A 109 11.61 0.41 -6.09
CA LYS A 109 10.39 -0.17 -5.50
C LYS A 109 9.80 0.70 -4.40
N TRP A 110 10.12 1.99 -4.39
CA TRP A 110 9.62 2.96 -3.42
C TRP A 110 8.14 3.32 -3.70
N PRO A 111 7.23 3.11 -2.73
CA PRO A 111 5.83 3.50 -2.86
C PRO A 111 5.52 4.85 -2.21
N GLU A 112 4.75 5.69 -2.89
CA GLU A 112 4.08 6.87 -2.36
C GLU A 112 2.56 6.65 -2.43
N VAL A 113 1.82 7.01 -1.38
CA VAL A 113 0.38 6.79 -1.28
C VAL A 113 -0.30 8.09 -0.89
N PHE A 114 -1.29 8.50 -1.69
CA PHE A 114 -2.02 9.76 -1.49
C PHE A 114 -3.52 9.48 -1.38
N ALA A 115 -4.16 9.96 -0.32
CA ALA A 115 -5.62 9.92 -0.21
C ALA A 115 -6.25 10.96 -1.14
N ILE A 116 -7.29 10.57 -1.88
CA ILE A 116 -8.01 11.44 -2.84
C ILE A 116 -9.54 11.28 -2.70
N PRO A 117 -10.32 12.35 -2.99
CA PRO A 117 -11.78 12.33 -2.83
C PRO A 117 -12.49 11.57 -3.95
N ASN A 118 -11.95 11.61 -5.17
CA ASN A 118 -12.50 10.95 -6.34
C ASN A 118 -11.36 10.46 -7.25
N GLN A 119 -11.71 9.66 -8.26
CA GLN A 119 -10.73 9.19 -9.23
C GLN A 119 -10.63 10.10 -10.47
N GLU A 120 -11.24 11.28 -10.46
CA GLU A 120 -11.27 12.13 -11.66
C GLU A 120 -9.87 12.46 -12.15
N ALA A 121 -9.71 12.56 -13.46
CA ALA A 121 -8.42 12.79 -14.06
C ALA A 121 -7.74 14.09 -13.63
N SER A 122 -8.53 15.14 -13.40
CA SER A 122 -8.06 16.41 -12.84
C SER A 122 -7.44 16.22 -11.46
N THR A 123 -8.13 15.51 -10.57
CA THR A 123 -7.66 15.20 -9.21
C THR A 123 -6.37 14.37 -9.25
N VAL A 124 -6.33 13.34 -10.10
CA VAL A 124 -5.15 12.48 -10.25
C VAL A 124 -3.97 13.27 -10.82
N ALA A 125 -4.17 14.06 -11.87
CA ALA A 125 -3.13 14.88 -12.48
C ALA A 125 -2.59 15.94 -11.52
N ASP A 126 -3.47 16.66 -10.83
CA ASP A 126 -3.10 17.67 -9.82
C ASP A 126 -2.21 17.05 -8.73
N LYS A 127 -2.66 15.92 -8.16
CA LYS A 127 -1.91 15.24 -7.12
C LYS A 127 -0.56 14.73 -7.62
N LEU A 128 -0.52 14.19 -8.83
CA LEU A 128 0.71 13.70 -9.45
C LEU A 128 1.72 14.83 -9.70
N VAL A 129 1.28 15.96 -10.22
CA VAL A 129 2.16 17.11 -10.49
C VAL A 129 2.69 17.68 -9.17
N HIS A 130 1.80 18.03 -8.25
CA HIS A 130 2.16 18.76 -7.03
C HIS A 130 2.89 17.91 -5.99
N GLU A 131 2.50 16.65 -5.80
CA GLU A 131 3.06 15.81 -4.73
C GLU A 131 4.17 14.88 -5.20
N VAL A 132 4.33 14.72 -6.52
CA VAL A 132 5.27 13.75 -7.07
C VAL A 132 6.27 14.43 -7.98
N PHE A 133 5.82 15.09 -9.06
CA PHE A 133 6.74 15.70 -10.02
C PHE A 133 7.53 16.86 -9.42
N CYS A 134 6.90 17.68 -8.58
CA CYS A 134 7.61 18.75 -7.88
C CYS A 134 8.67 18.24 -6.89
N ARG A 135 8.53 17.01 -6.37
CA ARG A 135 9.45 16.43 -5.38
C ARG A 135 10.58 15.63 -6.01
N PHE A 136 10.27 14.82 -7.02
CA PHE A 136 11.19 13.82 -7.59
C PHE A 136 11.59 14.13 -9.03
N GLY A 137 10.99 15.15 -9.65
CA GLY A 137 11.10 15.41 -11.08
C GLY A 137 10.06 14.64 -11.89
N VAL A 138 10.04 14.86 -13.20
CA VAL A 138 9.14 14.14 -14.11
C VAL A 138 9.80 12.82 -14.53
N PRO A 139 9.12 11.68 -14.39
CA PRO A 139 9.65 10.40 -14.85
C PRO A 139 9.67 10.34 -16.39
N LEU A 140 10.54 9.50 -16.95
CA LEU A 140 10.54 9.29 -18.41
C LEU A 140 9.29 8.54 -18.84
N GLU A 141 8.86 7.54 -18.07
CA GLU A 141 7.68 6.74 -18.35
C GLU A 141 6.70 6.68 -17.17
N ILE A 142 5.41 6.86 -17.48
CA ILE A 142 4.31 6.66 -16.54
C ILE A 142 3.52 5.45 -17.00
N HIS A 143 3.47 4.42 -16.17
CA HIS A 143 2.70 3.22 -16.42
C HIS A 143 1.41 3.25 -15.60
N SER A 144 0.26 3.17 -16.25
CA SER A 144 -1.04 3.06 -15.57
C SER A 144 -1.87 1.93 -16.17
N ASP A 145 -2.91 1.53 -15.46
CA ASP A 145 -3.97 0.71 -16.02
C ASP A 145 -4.80 1.48 -17.08
N GLN A 146 -5.76 0.78 -17.69
CA GLN A 146 -6.68 1.35 -18.69
C GLN A 146 -7.90 2.03 -18.04
N GLY A 147 -7.81 2.45 -16.77
CA GLY A 147 -8.85 3.21 -16.11
C GLY A 147 -9.18 4.50 -16.87
N LYS A 148 -10.47 4.85 -16.95
CA LYS A 148 -10.96 6.05 -17.66
C LYS A 148 -10.26 7.33 -17.23
N ASN A 149 -9.80 7.38 -15.98
CA ASN A 149 -9.15 8.52 -15.36
C ASN A 149 -7.80 8.82 -16.03
N PHE A 150 -6.99 7.78 -16.22
CA PHE A 150 -5.70 7.90 -16.89
C PHE A 150 -5.86 8.08 -18.41
N GLU A 151 -7.00 7.67 -18.96
CA GLU A 151 -7.31 7.77 -20.40
C GLU A 151 -7.88 9.12 -20.85
N SER A 152 -8.25 9.98 -19.89
CA SER A 152 -8.80 11.30 -20.19
C SER A 152 -7.84 12.19 -20.99
N GLN A 153 -8.41 13.14 -21.74
CA GLN A 153 -7.66 14.18 -22.43
C GLN A 153 -6.81 15.02 -21.47
N ILE A 154 -7.30 15.28 -20.25
CA ILE A 154 -6.57 16.04 -19.22
C ILE A 154 -5.27 15.32 -18.84
N PHE A 155 -5.33 14.01 -18.61
CA PHE A 155 -4.16 13.26 -18.20
C PHE A 155 -3.15 13.13 -19.35
N GLN A 156 -3.64 12.91 -20.57
CA GLN A 156 -2.80 12.89 -21.77
C GLN A 156 -2.10 14.24 -21.99
N GLU A 157 -2.83 15.34 -21.84
CA GLU A 157 -2.29 16.69 -22.01
C GLU A 157 -1.28 17.03 -20.91
N THR A 158 -1.55 16.60 -19.67
CA THR A 158 -0.59 16.74 -18.56
C THR A 158 0.71 15.99 -18.87
N CYS A 159 0.63 14.73 -19.32
CA CYS A 159 1.81 13.97 -19.72
C CYS A 159 2.56 14.66 -20.88
N ARG A 160 1.83 15.18 -21.87
CA ARG A 160 2.39 15.91 -23.02
C ARG A 160 3.16 17.16 -22.57
N VAL A 161 2.57 18.00 -21.73
CA VAL A 161 3.19 19.23 -21.23
C VAL A 161 4.41 18.92 -20.37
N MET A 162 4.33 17.88 -19.55
CA MET A 162 5.44 17.48 -18.68
C MET A 162 6.52 16.66 -19.40
N SER A 163 6.34 16.34 -20.69
CA SER A 163 7.23 15.46 -21.47
C SER A 163 7.39 14.05 -20.89
N ALA A 164 6.35 13.54 -20.21
CA ALA A 164 6.30 12.17 -19.70
C ALA A 164 5.69 11.23 -20.75
N HIS A 165 6.33 10.11 -21.03
CA HIS A 165 5.79 9.10 -21.93
C HIS A 165 4.80 8.20 -21.19
N LYS A 166 3.52 8.25 -21.58
CA LYS A 166 2.50 7.38 -20.98
C LYS A 166 2.51 6.00 -21.63
N THR A 167 2.75 4.97 -20.83
CA THR A 167 2.58 3.56 -21.21
C THR A 167 1.33 2.99 -20.53
N ARG A 168 0.77 1.94 -21.12
CA ARG A 168 -0.44 1.26 -20.61
C ARG A 168 -0.15 -0.20 -20.35
N THR A 169 -0.92 -0.81 -19.48
CA THR A 169 -0.96 -2.27 -19.38
C THR A 169 -1.43 -2.90 -20.70
N THR A 170 -0.58 -3.74 -21.28
CA THR A 170 -1.01 -4.75 -22.24
C THR A 170 -1.42 -5.99 -21.44
N SER A 171 -2.37 -6.78 -21.96
CA SER A 171 -2.87 -8.01 -21.30
C SER A 171 -1.79 -9.08 -21.01
N TYR A 172 -0.51 -8.80 -21.30
CA TYR A 172 0.61 -9.74 -21.32
C TYR A 172 1.84 -9.31 -20.50
N HIS A 173 1.75 -8.29 -19.62
CA HIS A 173 2.85 -7.90 -18.71
C HIS A 173 2.52 -8.08 -17.20
N PRO A 174 2.24 -9.32 -16.74
CA PRO A 174 1.77 -9.63 -15.39
C PRO A 174 2.73 -9.28 -14.24
N GLN A 175 3.97 -8.87 -14.53
CA GLN A 175 4.97 -8.62 -13.49
C GLN A 175 5.09 -7.17 -13.08
N SER A 176 4.92 -6.27 -14.05
CA SER A 176 4.93 -4.84 -13.82
C SER A 176 3.72 -4.47 -12.98
N ASP A 177 2.55 -4.97 -13.38
CA ASP A 177 1.33 -4.89 -12.59
C ASP A 177 1.40 -5.69 -11.31
N GLY A 178 1.95 -6.90 -11.36
CA GLY A 178 1.94 -7.79 -10.20
C GLY A 178 2.70 -7.24 -9.00
N MET A 179 3.59 -6.25 -9.16
CA MET A 179 4.20 -5.54 -8.03
C MET A 179 3.23 -4.55 -7.38
N VAL A 180 2.62 -3.71 -8.19
CA VAL A 180 1.66 -2.68 -7.75
C VAL A 180 0.43 -3.34 -7.18
N GLU A 181 -0.09 -4.38 -7.85
CA GLU A 181 -1.21 -5.18 -7.39
C GLU A 181 -0.92 -5.82 -6.02
N ARG A 182 0.28 -6.38 -5.82
CA ARG A 182 0.68 -6.95 -4.51
C ARG A 182 0.78 -5.87 -3.43
N PHE A 183 1.31 -4.70 -3.76
CA PHE A 183 1.38 -3.58 -2.82
C PHE A 183 -0.03 -3.10 -2.44
N ASN A 184 -0.89 -2.88 -3.42
CA ASN A 184 -2.28 -2.44 -3.24
C ASN A 184 -3.07 -3.45 -2.42
N GLN A 185 -3.00 -4.75 -2.75
CA GLN A 185 -3.61 -5.81 -1.94
C GLN A 185 -3.09 -5.82 -0.50
N THR A 186 -1.80 -5.53 -0.29
CA THR A 186 -1.22 -5.47 1.06
C THR A 186 -1.77 -4.27 1.82
N LEU A 187 -1.86 -3.11 1.17
CA LEU A 187 -2.36 -1.87 1.75
C LEU A 187 -3.85 -1.95 2.06
N GLU A 188 -4.66 -2.47 1.14
CA GLU A 188 -6.10 -2.71 1.33
C GLU A 188 -6.36 -3.63 2.53
N ARG A 189 -5.64 -4.75 2.61
CA ARG A 189 -5.74 -5.68 3.75
C ARG A 189 -5.28 -5.05 5.05
N TYR A 190 -4.35 -4.10 5.01
CA TYR A 190 -3.93 -3.37 6.19
C TYR A 190 -5.02 -2.39 6.63
N LEU A 191 -5.51 -1.56 5.71
CA LEU A 191 -6.59 -0.60 5.96
C LEU A 191 -7.85 -1.30 6.49
N ALA A 192 -8.24 -2.45 5.91
CA ALA A 192 -9.40 -3.21 6.37
C ALA A 192 -9.32 -3.69 7.85
N LYS A 193 -8.11 -3.78 8.42
CA LYS A 193 -7.92 -4.18 9.82
C LYS A 193 -7.91 -2.98 10.77
N VAL A 194 -7.44 -1.84 10.28
CA VAL A 194 -7.18 -0.64 11.09
C VAL A 194 -8.35 0.34 11.03
N VAL A 195 -9.05 0.43 9.89
CA VAL A 195 -10.22 1.28 9.70
C VAL A 195 -11.44 0.56 10.27
N GLU A 196 -12.00 1.10 11.34
CA GLU A 196 -13.33 0.71 11.82
C GLU A 196 -14.39 1.14 10.82
N LYS A 197 -15.36 0.27 10.52
CA LYS A 197 -16.58 0.69 9.84
C LYS A 197 -17.26 1.72 10.73
N ARG A 198 -17.18 3.01 10.38
CA ARG A 198 -18.15 3.99 10.87
C ARG A 198 -19.49 3.58 10.26
N GLN A 199 -20.33 2.93 11.08
CA GLN A 199 -21.74 2.69 10.78
C GLN A 199 -22.51 4.00 10.86
#